data_AF-A0A1Y5S387-F1
#
_entry.id   AF-A0A1Y5S387-F1
#
_cell.length_a   1.000
_cell.length_b   1.000
_cell.length_c   1.000
_cell.angle_alpha   90.00
_cell.angle_beta   90.00
_cell.angle_gamma   90.00
#
_symmetry.space_group_name_H-M   'P 1'
#
loop_
_entity.id
_entity.type
_entity.pdbx_description
1 polymer ?
#
loop_
_entity_poly.entity_id
_entity_poly.type
_entity_poly.pdbx_seq_one_letter_code
_entity_poly.pdbx_strand_id
1 'polypeptide(L)'
;MSVSMAAPLGIFAAILASPAAADLAIATWNIDGGQRTPAELRSSAAEMEADAGEIDLLALQEVISEEQVQAIADGLGLDHWAISDFSPPIEIT
;
A
#
# COMPACT_ATOMS: atom_id res chain seq x y z
N MET A 1 -56.83 -15.31 39.21
CA MET A 1 -56.13 -14.41 38.27
C MET A 1 -54.71 -14.94 38.15
N SER A 2 -54.36 -15.53 37.00
CA SER A 2 -53.06 -16.16 36.78
C SER A 2 -52.24 -15.25 35.87
N VAL A 3 -51.10 -14.77 36.35
CA VAL A 3 -50.16 -13.98 35.53
C VAL A 3 -49.14 -14.95 34.94
N SER A 4 -49.23 -15.18 33.63
CA SER A 4 -48.20 -15.88 32.87
C SER A 4 -47.13 -14.85 32.49
N MET A 5 -45.93 -14.96 33.05
CA MET A 5 -44.76 -14.25 32.55
C MET A 5 -44.02 -15.17 31.57
N ALA A 6 -44.23 -14.94 30.28
CA ALA A 6 -43.34 -15.45 29.25
C ALA A 6 -42.11 -14.53 29.22
N ALA A 7 -40.95 -15.05 29.61
CA ALA A 7 -39.68 -14.35 29.41
C ALA A 7 -39.40 -14.28 27.90
N PRO A 8 -39.06 -13.11 27.33
CA PRO A 8 -38.68 -13.03 25.94
C PRO A 8 -37.34 -13.74 25.76
N LEU A 9 -37.34 -14.78 24.93
CA LEU A 9 -36.15 -15.40 24.34
C LEU A 9 -35.44 -14.34 23.47
N GLY A 10 -34.73 -13.43 24.11
CA GLY A 10 -33.72 -12.59 23.49
C GLY A 10 -32.54 -13.48 23.11
N ILE A 11 -32.69 -14.23 22.01
CA ILE A 11 -31.56 -14.89 21.37
C ILE A 11 -30.63 -13.77 20.93
N PHE A 12 -29.53 -13.66 21.67
CA PHE A 12 -28.29 -13.00 21.30
C PHE A 12 -27.84 -13.56 19.94
N ALA A 13 -28.39 -13.01 18.86
CA ALA A 13 -27.74 -13.06 17.56
C ALA A 13 -26.61 -12.02 17.60
N ALA A 14 -25.58 -12.30 18.40
CA ALA A 14 -24.27 -11.71 18.16
C ALA A 14 -23.81 -12.30 16.84
N ILE A 15 -24.22 -11.63 15.75
CA ILE A 15 -23.68 -11.86 14.42
C ILE A 15 -22.17 -11.78 14.60
N LEU A 16 -21.51 -12.92 14.43
CA LEU A 16 -20.07 -13.05 14.33
C LEU A 16 -19.66 -12.27 13.07
N ALA A 17 -19.61 -10.95 13.17
CA ALA A 17 -18.79 -10.13 12.31
C ALA A 17 -17.36 -10.57 12.66
N SER A 18 -16.89 -11.61 11.98
CA SER A 18 -15.46 -11.79 11.85
C SER A 18 -14.96 -10.46 11.28
N PRO A 19 -13.95 -9.80 11.89
CA PRO A 19 -13.31 -8.71 11.19
C PRO A 19 -12.86 -9.33 9.86
N ALA A 20 -13.39 -8.83 8.75
CA ALA A 20 -12.80 -9.14 7.46
C ALA A 20 -11.31 -8.81 7.62
N ALA A 21 -10.45 -9.81 7.48
CA ALA A 21 -9.03 -9.55 7.44
C ALA A 21 -8.84 -8.55 6.30
N ALA A 22 -8.32 -7.37 6.61
CA ALA A 22 -7.96 -6.43 5.56
C ALA A 22 -6.89 -7.11 4.71
N ASP A 23 -7.20 -7.33 3.44
CA ASP A 23 -6.22 -7.84 2.48
C ASP A 23 -5.19 -6.72 2.27
N LEU A 24 -3.91 -7.03 2.53
CA LEU A 24 -2.81 -6.09 2.38
C LEU A 24 -2.11 -6.34 1.04
N ALA A 25 -2.18 -5.38 0.14
CA ALA A 25 -1.53 -5.42 -1.17
C ALA A 25 -0.09 -4.90 -1.07
N ILE A 26 0.87 -5.81 -1.22
CA ILE A 26 2.31 -5.50 -1.19
C ILE A 26 2.91 -5.74 -2.57
N ALA A 27 3.62 -4.75 -3.09
CA ALA A 27 4.31 -4.83 -4.37
C ALA A 27 5.80 -4.48 -4.25
N THR A 28 6.58 -4.91 -5.24
CA THR A 28 7.94 -4.42 -5.45
C THR A 28 8.13 -4.02 -6.91
N TRP A 29 8.92 -2.98 -7.13
CA TRP A 29 9.16 -2.43 -8.45
C TRP A 29 10.62 -2.00 -8.60
N ASN A 30 11.29 -2.50 -9.63
CA ASN A 30 12.55 -1.94 -10.12
C ASN A 30 12.24 -0.77 -11.04
N ILE A 31 12.65 0.43 -10.64
CA ILE A 31 12.26 1.67 -11.32
C ILE A 31 13.24 2.10 -12.42
N ASP A 32 14.33 1.35 -12.66
CA ASP A 32 15.40 1.73 -13.57
C ASP A 32 15.82 3.20 -13.36
N GLY A 33 16.07 3.60 -12.11
CA GLY A 33 16.12 5.02 -11.71
C GLY A 33 17.19 5.82 -12.45
N GLY A 34 18.25 5.19 -12.95
CA GLY A 34 19.27 5.84 -13.78
C GLY A 34 18.80 6.25 -15.18
N GLN A 35 17.65 5.75 -15.64
CA GLN A 35 17.13 5.96 -16.99
C GLN A 35 15.82 6.77 -17.02
N ARG A 36 15.21 7.02 -15.87
CA ARG A 36 13.85 7.56 -15.76
C ARG A 36 13.77 8.81 -14.90
N THR A 37 13.00 9.78 -15.37
CA THR A 37 12.72 11.00 -14.64
C THR A 37 11.64 10.79 -13.58
N PRO A 38 11.60 11.60 -12.50
CA PRO A 38 10.53 11.54 -11.50
C PRO A 38 9.13 11.69 -12.11
N ALA A 39 8.95 12.54 -13.13
CA ALA A 39 7.66 12.72 -13.80
C ALA A 39 7.19 11.46 -14.53
N GLU A 40 8.09 10.76 -15.24
CA GLU A 40 7.77 9.49 -15.89
C GLU A 40 7.41 8.41 -14.87
N LEU A 41 8.12 8.38 -13.73
CA LEU A 41 7.86 7.43 -12.66
C LEU A 41 6.50 7.66 -11.99
N ARG A 42 6.13 8.93 -11.75
CA ARG A 42 4.81 9.31 -11.24
C ARG A 42 3.69 8.82 -12.16
N SER A 43 3.82 9.05 -13.47
CA SER A 43 2.82 8.61 -14.46
C SER A 43 2.67 7.09 -14.44
N SER A 44 3.79 6.35 -14.46
CA SER A 44 3.74 4.89 -14.43
C SER A 44 3.22 4.32 -13.11
N ALA A 45 3.44 5.00 -11.99
CA ALA A 45 2.89 4.57 -10.72
C ALA A 45 1.35 4.65 -10.72
N ALA A 46 0.79 5.75 -11.24
CA ALA A 46 -0.66 5.91 -11.39
C ALA A 46 -1.26 4.89 -12.38
N GLU A 47 -0.56 4.58 -13.48
CA GLU A 47 -0.97 3.54 -14.43
C GLU A 47 -0.92 2.14 -13.79
N MET A 48 0.13 1.85 -13.01
CA MET A 48 0.26 0.58 -12.30
C MET A 48 -0.88 0.34 -11.30
N GLU A 49 -1.26 1.35 -10.52
CA GLU A 49 -2.40 1.24 -9.59
C GLU A 49 -3.73 1.07 -10.33
N ALA A 50 -3.92 1.78 -11.46
CA ALA A 50 -5.11 1.62 -12.29
C ALA A 50 -5.26 0.19 -12.85
N ASP A 51 -4.14 -0.47 -13.15
CA ASP A 51 -4.12 -1.83 -13.71
C ASP A 51 -4.13 -2.94 -12.65
N ALA A 52 -3.36 -2.77 -11.57
CA ALA A 52 -3.14 -3.79 -10.54
C ALA A 52 -4.11 -3.68 -9.35
N GLY A 53 -4.77 -2.52 -9.20
CA GLY A 53 -5.55 -2.16 -8.01
C GLY A 53 -4.70 -1.42 -6.97
N GLU A 54 -5.37 -1.05 -5.87
CA GLU A 54 -4.77 -0.31 -4.75
C GLU A 54 -3.55 -1.06 -4.17
N ILE A 55 -2.48 -0.31 -3.90
CA ILE A 55 -1.24 -0.83 -3.30
C ILE A 55 -1.05 -0.16 -1.94
N ASP A 56 -1.03 -0.95 -0.87
CA ASP A 56 -0.83 -0.43 0.49
C ASP A 56 0.66 -0.20 0.81
N LEU A 57 1.54 -1.03 0.22
CA LEU A 57 2.98 -0.96 0.45
C LEU A 57 3.76 -1.27 -0.82
N LEU A 58 4.65 -0.36 -1.20
CA LEU A 58 5.52 -0.49 -2.36
C LEU A 58 6.99 -0.43 -1.96
N ALA A 59 7.75 -1.49 -2.28
CA ALA A 59 9.19 -1.54 -2.11
C ALA A 59 9.91 -1.26 -3.45
N LEU A 60 10.66 -0.15 -3.50
CA LEU A 60 11.36 0.32 -4.70
C LEU A 60 12.81 -0.18 -4.76
N GLN A 61 13.27 -0.52 -5.97
CA GLN A 61 14.65 -0.92 -6.28
C GLN A 61 15.23 -0.01 -7.36
N GLU A 62 16.56 0.12 -7.38
CA GLU A 62 17.31 1.03 -8.29
C GLU A 62 16.92 2.50 -8.18
N VAL A 63 16.55 2.93 -6.98
CA VAL A 63 16.31 4.33 -6.66
C VAL A 63 17.62 5.09 -6.59
N ILE A 64 17.73 6.21 -7.33
CA ILE A 64 18.92 7.06 -7.34
C ILE A 64 18.71 8.41 -6.65
N SER A 65 17.47 8.79 -6.33
CA SER A 65 17.17 10.00 -5.56
C SER A 65 15.87 9.90 -4.77
N GLU A 66 15.76 10.68 -3.68
CA GLU A 66 14.54 10.79 -2.89
C GLU A 66 13.37 11.40 -3.68
N GLU A 67 13.67 12.30 -4.63
CA GLU A 67 12.67 12.88 -5.53
C GLU A 67 11.92 11.81 -6.35
N GLN A 68 12.61 10.74 -6.74
CA GLN A 68 11.96 9.61 -7.43
C GLN A 68 10.99 8.87 -6.51
N VAL A 69 11.38 8.64 -5.25
CA VAL A 69 10.52 7.99 -4.25
C VAL A 69 9.28 8.84 -4.00
N GLN A 70 9.48 10.14 -3.77
CA GLN A 70 8.38 11.09 -3.57
C GLN A 70 7.44 11.12 -4.78
N ALA A 71 7.98 11.22 -6.00
CA ALA A 71 7.16 11.28 -7.21
C ALA A 71 6.29 10.03 -7.42
N ILE A 72 6.80 8.85 -7.06
CA ILE A 72 6.04 7.60 -7.11
C ILE A 72 4.95 7.60 -6.04
N ALA A 73 5.29 7.98 -4.80
CA ALA A 73 4.34 8.02 -3.70
C ALA A 73 3.19 9.01 -3.99
N ASP A 74 3.51 10.18 -4.53
CA ASP A 74 2.57 11.17 -5.05
C ASP A 74 1.66 10.62 -6.17
N GLY A 75 2.14 9.66 -6.96
CA GLY A 75 1.38 8.99 -8.02
C GLY A 75 0.38 7.98 -7.48
N LEU A 76 0.67 7.37 -6.34
CA LEU A 76 -0.14 6.35 -5.65
C LEU A 76 -0.97 6.91 -4.49
N GLY A 77 -0.78 8.19 -4.15
CA GLY A 77 -1.41 8.77 -2.96
C GLY A 77 -0.89 8.22 -1.64
N LEU A 78 0.34 7.71 -1.62
CA LEU A 78 0.98 7.14 -0.43
C LEU A 78 1.91 8.16 0.25
N ASP A 79 2.14 7.96 1.55
CA ASP A 79 3.30 8.54 2.23
C ASP A 79 4.58 7.79 1.81
N HIS A 80 5.74 8.43 1.99
CA HIS A 80 7.03 7.80 1.67
C HIS A 80 8.06 7.93 2.79
N TRP A 81 8.98 6.96 2.79
CA TRP A 81 10.22 7.01 3.55
C TRP A 81 11.36 6.58 2.64
N ALA A 82 12.46 7.34 2.64
CA ALA A 82 13.69 6.97 1.97
C ALA A 82 14.80 6.77 3.01
N ILE A 83 15.39 5.58 3.04
CA ILE A 83 16.55 5.26 3.88
C ILE A 83 17.66 4.79 2.91
N SER A 84 18.45 5.73 2.40
CA SER A 84 19.53 5.46 1.44
C SER A 84 20.64 6.51 1.57
N ASP A 85 21.89 6.14 1.22
CA ASP A 85 22.96 7.12 1.02
C ASP A 85 23.01 7.66 -0.43
N PHE A 86 22.14 7.16 -1.32
CA PHE A 86 22.05 7.38 -2.78
C PHE A 86 23.40 7.42 -3.53
N SER A 87 24.47 6.93 -2.90
CA SER A 87 25.80 6.95 -3.47
C SER A 87 25.86 5.84 -4.50
N PRO A 88 26.41 6.12 -5.70
CA PRO A 88 26.62 5.08 -6.68
C PRO A 88 27.48 3.97 -6.06
N PRO A 89 27.24 2.69 -6.40
CA PRO A 89 28.13 1.62 -6.00
C PRO A 89 29.56 2.03 -6.38
N ILE A 90 30.50 1.97 -5.43
CA ILE A 90 31.92 2.11 -5.75
C ILE A 90 32.18 0.99 -6.76
N GLU A 91 32.49 1.33 -8.01
CA GLU A 91 32.81 0.34 -9.03
C GLU A 91 33.90 -0.58 -8.48
N ILE A 92 33.57 -1.86 -8.25
CA ILE A 92 34.57 -2.86 -7.94
C ILE A 92 35.22 -3.22 -9.26
N THR A 93 36.29 -2.49 -9.60
CA THR A 93 37.24 -2.86 -10.66
C THR A 93 37.99 -4.13 -10.32
#